data_AF-G2R1B6-F1
#
_entry.id   AF-G2R1B6-F1
#
_cell.length_a   1.000
_cell.length_b   1.000
_cell.length_c   1.000
_cell.angle_alpha   90.00
_cell.angle_beta   90.00
_cell.angle_gamma   90.00
#
_symmetry.space_group_name_H-M   'P 1'
#
loop_
_entity.id
_entity.type
_entity.pdbx_description
1 polymer ?
#
loop_
_entity_poly.entity_id
_entity_poly.type
_entity_poly.pdbx_seq_one_letter_code
_entity_poly.pdbx_strand_id
1 'polypeptide(L)'
;MDHSLDQTTLATISLLEARLLRIEHILYGPSTPPTEPPAESATTSLAELEHRFNQLLRHFHKSHPTLFQSPSNPPSIATTPTPAATIPTQLPPEAVRATVLAYASAFPTTASALTAATTDTPVPDAQQSAALAALGPRLRAVAALQRAQSAEMAALRRRSERALRAWYEGGVLRYGDVLADVEGRFEKVERAVRRAARAREEEGKV
;
A
#
# COMPACT_ATOMS: atom_id res chain seq x y z
N MET A 1 -20.92 -6.72 8.97
CA MET A 1 -20.99 -5.62 9.95
C MET A 1 -19.75 -5.63 10.84
N ASP A 2 -19.22 -6.81 11.18
CA ASP A 2 -18.11 -6.99 12.13
C ASP A 2 -16.79 -6.33 11.72
N HIS A 3 -16.46 -6.34 10.42
CA HIS A 3 -15.25 -5.66 9.91
C HIS A 3 -15.19 -4.15 10.17
N SER A 4 -16.33 -3.48 10.32
CA SER A 4 -16.34 -2.04 10.65
C SER A 4 -15.96 -1.79 12.12
N LEU A 5 -16.40 -2.66 13.03
CA LEU A 5 -16.07 -2.58 14.44
C LEU A 5 -14.60 -2.92 14.67
N ASP A 6 -14.12 -3.99 14.02
CA ASP A 6 -12.70 -4.37 14.07
C ASP A 6 -11.80 -3.24 13.58
N GLN A 7 -12.17 -2.57 12.48
CA GLN A 7 -11.44 -1.40 11.98
C GLN A 7 -11.47 -0.23 12.96
N THR A 8 -12.61 0.06 13.58
CA THR A 8 -12.68 1.15 14.58
C THR A 8 -11.84 0.84 15.81
N THR A 9 -11.82 -0.41 16.28
CA THR A 9 -11.01 -0.80 17.46
C THR A 9 -9.51 -0.66 17.17
N LEU A 10 -9.04 -1.17 16.02
CA LEU A 10 -7.65 -1.00 15.58
C LEU A 10 -7.27 0.48 15.38
N ALA A 11 -8.20 1.30 14.88
CA ALA A 11 -7.98 2.74 14.76
C ALA A 11 -7.87 3.44 16.13
N THR A 12 -8.67 3.03 17.12
CA THR A 12 -8.55 3.58 18.48
C THR A 12 -7.25 3.17 19.17
N ILE A 13 -6.81 1.92 18.96
CA ILE A 13 -5.56 1.40 19.51
C ILE A 13 -4.35 2.14 18.91
N SER A 14 -4.32 2.32 17.59
CA SER A 14 -3.24 3.08 16.94
C SER A 14 -3.21 4.56 17.37
N LEU A 15 -4.37 5.16 17.66
CA LEU A 15 -4.45 6.51 18.23
C LEU A 15 -3.89 6.58 19.66
N LEU A 16 -4.12 5.56 20.48
CA LEU A 16 -3.55 5.46 21.83
C LEU A 16 -2.03 5.29 21.78
N GLU A 17 -1.54 4.45 20.87
CA GLU A 17 -0.12 4.25 20.62
C GLU A 17 0.58 5.55 20.19
N ALA A 18 0.01 6.25 19.21
CA ALA A 18 0.55 7.53 18.76
C ALA A 18 0.61 8.58 19.89
N ARG A 19 -0.38 8.57 20.79
CA ARG A 19 -0.38 9.44 21.98
C ARG A 19 0.69 9.05 22.99
N LEU A 20 0.90 7.75 23.25
CA LEU A 20 1.94 7.26 24.14
C LEU A 20 3.34 7.63 23.61
N LEU A 21 3.58 7.43 22.32
CA LEU A 21 4.84 7.81 21.66
C LEU A 21 5.10 9.32 21.72
N ARG A 22 4.05 10.14 21.62
CA ARG A 22 4.20 11.59 21.78
C ARG A 22 4.57 11.97 23.22
N ILE A 23 3.99 11.31 24.22
CA ILE A 23 4.34 11.52 25.63
C ILE A 23 5.80 11.09 25.86
N GLU A 24 6.20 9.94 25.33
CA GLU A 24 7.57 9.45 25.39
C GLU A 24 8.56 10.41 24.71
N HIS A 25 8.20 10.94 23.54
CA HIS A 25 9.00 11.92 22.81
C HIS A 25 9.21 13.23 23.59
N ILE A 26 8.16 13.72 24.26
CA ILE A 26 8.24 14.92 25.09
C ILE A 26 9.14 14.69 26.32
N LEU A 27 9.16 13.46 26.86
CA LEU A 27 9.84 13.15 28.11
C LEU A 27 11.30 12.70 27.92
N TYR A 28 11.60 11.98 26.84
CA TYR A 28 12.93 11.40 26.59
C TYR A 28 13.62 11.95 25.33
N GLY A 29 12.96 12.81 24.55
CA GLY A 29 13.46 13.24 23.24
C GLY A 29 13.14 12.23 22.12
N PRO A 30 13.76 12.32 20.94
CA PRO A 30 13.37 11.54 19.76
C PRO A 30 13.44 10.02 19.99
N SER A 31 12.32 9.42 20.38
CA SER A 31 12.12 7.96 20.43
C SER A 31 11.84 7.45 19.02
N THR A 32 12.49 6.36 18.64
CA THR A 32 12.36 5.72 17.33
C THR A 32 10.94 5.19 17.16
N PRO A 33 10.17 5.64 16.14
CA PRO A 33 8.84 5.11 15.92
C PRO A 33 8.91 3.63 15.52
N PRO A 34 7.92 2.80 15.89
CA PRO A 34 7.82 1.44 15.42
C PRO A 34 7.60 1.43 13.89
N THR A 35 8.44 0.68 13.18
CA THR A 35 8.52 0.62 11.71
C THR A 35 7.39 -0.22 11.09
N GLU A 36 6.65 -1.00 11.87
CA GLU A 36 5.67 -1.95 11.36
C GLU A 36 4.25 -1.70 11.91
N PRO A 37 3.21 -1.77 11.06
CA PRO A 37 1.82 -1.75 11.52
C PRO A 37 1.53 -3.03 12.32
N PRO A 38 0.73 -2.96 13.40
CA PRO A 38 0.50 -4.11 14.28
C PRO A 38 -0.27 -5.20 13.53
N ALA A 39 0.39 -6.32 13.25
CA ALA A 39 -0.21 -7.54 12.70
C ALA A 39 -0.89 -8.42 13.77
N GLU A 40 -0.98 -7.92 14.99
CA GLU A 40 -1.44 -8.65 16.17
C GLU A 40 -2.92 -8.40 16.49
N SER A 41 -3.53 -9.32 17.24
CA SER A 41 -4.90 -9.19 17.72
C SER A 41 -5.08 -7.93 18.59
N ALA A 42 -6.24 -7.26 18.51
CA ALA A 42 -6.53 -6.03 19.26
C ALA A 42 -6.29 -6.17 20.78
N THR A 43 -6.52 -7.36 21.33
CA THR A 43 -6.31 -7.65 22.76
C THR A 43 -4.83 -7.74 23.16
N THR A 44 -3.97 -8.27 22.29
CA THR A 44 -2.53 -8.36 22.57
C THR A 44 -1.86 -7.00 22.47
N SER A 45 -2.23 -6.20 21.47
CA SER A 45 -1.74 -4.82 21.32
C SER A 45 -2.15 -3.92 22.50
N LEU A 46 -3.37 -4.07 23.03
CA LEU A 46 -3.79 -3.35 24.24
C LEU A 46 -3.00 -3.76 25.48
N ALA A 47 -2.73 -5.05 25.67
CA ALA A 47 -1.94 -5.54 26.80
C ALA A 47 -0.48 -5.04 26.74
N GLU A 48 0.09 -4.94 25.54
CA GLU A 48 1.43 -4.38 25.35
C GLU A 48 1.47 -2.87 25.66
N LEU A 49 0.50 -2.11 25.16
CA LEU A 49 0.36 -0.68 25.46
C LEU A 49 0.22 -0.43 26.96
N GLU A 50 -0.59 -1.25 27.65
CA GLU A 50 -0.75 -1.19 29.11
C GLU A 50 0.56 -1.51 29.82
N HIS A 51 1.32 -2.51 29.37
CA HIS A 51 2.61 -2.85 29.95
C HIS A 51 3.61 -1.70 29.81
N ARG A 52 3.72 -1.13 28.60
CA ARG A 52 4.60 0.02 28.32
C ARG A 52 4.21 1.24 29.14
N PHE A 53 2.91 1.55 29.24
CA PHE A 53 2.42 2.65 30.07
C PHE A 53 2.71 2.43 31.56
N ASN A 54 2.51 1.22 32.07
CA ASN A 54 2.82 0.89 33.46
C ASN A 54 4.33 0.96 33.76
N GLN A 55 5.17 0.54 32.81
CA GLN A 55 6.62 0.71 32.91
C GLN A 55 6.99 2.19 32.95
N LEU A 56 6.39 3.00 32.07
CA LEU A 56 6.54 4.45 32.03
C LEU A 56 6.18 5.06 33.40
N LEU A 57 4.98 4.79 33.92
CA LEU A 57 4.54 5.28 35.22
C LEU A 57 5.48 4.88 36.37
N ARG A 58 5.98 3.64 36.38
CA ARG A 58 6.92 3.16 37.40
C ARG A 58 8.27 3.89 37.34
N HIS A 59 8.76 4.19 36.15
CA HIS A 59 9.97 5.00 35.99
C HIS A 59 9.73 6.46 36.40
N PHE A 60 8.59 7.05 36.05
CA PHE A 60 8.26 8.44 36.40
C PHE A 60 7.99 8.68 37.88
N HIS A 61 7.28 7.78 38.56
CA HIS A 61 7.10 7.88 40.01
C HIS A 61 8.44 7.86 40.77
N LYS A 62 9.46 7.21 40.20
CA LYS A 62 10.81 7.16 40.79
C LYS A 62 11.67 8.37 40.44
N SER A 63 11.58 8.89 39.21
CA SER A 63 12.44 9.99 38.75
C SER A 63 11.89 11.39 39.10
N HIS A 64 10.56 11.58 39.10
CA HIS A 64 9.93 12.88 39.28
C HIS A 64 8.63 12.79 40.09
N PRO A 65 8.71 12.60 41.43
CA PRO A 65 7.53 12.48 42.29
C PRO A 65 6.69 13.76 42.40
N THR A 66 7.25 14.92 42.04
CA THR A 66 6.61 16.24 42.20
C THR A 66 5.63 16.60 41.08
N LEU A 67 5.66 15.91 39.94
CA LEU A 67 4.79 16.22 38.79
C LEU A 67 3.36 15.66 38.93
N PHE A 68 3.19 14.60 39.73
CA PHE A 68 1.87 14.00 40.02
C PHE A 68 1.33 14.38 41.40
N GLN A 69 2.03 15.26 42.11
CA GLN A 69 1.55 15.79 43.37
C GLN A 69 0.40 16.75 43.06
N SER A 70 -0.83 16.25 43.18
CA SER A 70 -2.04 17.08 43.15
C SER A 70 -1.84 18.26 44.11
N PRO A 71 -2.12 19.51 43.70
CA PRO A 71 -1.90 20.69 44.54
C PRO A 71 -3.00 20.71 45.62
N SER A 72 -2.91 19.81 46.59
CA SER A 72 -3.88 19.71 47.69
C SER A 72 -3.57 20.67 48.84
N ASN A 73 -2.46 21.40 48.80
CA ASN A 73 -2.24 22.52 49.72
C ASN A 73 -1.13 23.46 49.21
N PRO A 74 -1.42 24.73 48.87
CA PRO A 74 -0.36 25.71 48.61
C PRO A 74 0.23 26.19 49.95
N PRO A 75 1.57 26.23 50.16
CA PRO A 75 2.10 27.14 51.16
C PRO A 75 1.90 28.55 50.63
N SER A 76 0.86 29.19 51.16
CA SER A 76 0.63 30.63 51.15
C SER A 76 1.96 31.37 51.38
N ILE A 77 2.49 32.00 50.33
CA ILE A 77 3.16 33.30 50.35
C ILE A 77 3.17 33.82 48.91
N ALA A 78 2.36 34.86 48.69
CA ALA A 78 2.42 35.85 47.61
C ALA A 78 2.37 35.37 46.15
N THR A 79 1.21 35.53 45.49
CA THR A 79 1.02 36.44 44.34
C THR A 79 -0.48 36.54 44.00
N THR A 80 -0.92 37.77 43.78
CA THR A 80 -2.25 38.26 43.39
C THR A 80 -2.99 37.49 42.29
N PRO A 81 -4.34 37.59 42.20
CA PRO A 81 -5.12 36.91 41.18
C PRO A 81 -4.93 37.59 39.82
N THR A 82 -4.09 37.01 38.96
CA THR A 82 -3.99 37.40 37.56
C THR A 82 -5.18 36.80 36.78
N PRO A 83 -5.93 37.59 36.01
CA PRO A 83 -7.05 37.07 35.21
C PRO A 83 -6.51 36.24 34.04
N ALA A 84 -7.21 35.15 33.74
CA ALA A 84 -7.24 34.43 32.47
C ALA A 84 -5.93 34.39 31.66
N ALA A 85 -5.13 33.36 31.93
CA ALA A 85 -4.31 32.59 30.98
C ALA A 85 -4.06 33.22 29.59
N THR A 86 -3.27 34.28 29.52
CA THR A 86 -2.38 34.49 28.39
C THR A 86 -1.17 33.59 28.65
N ILE A 87 -1.00 32.58 27.80
CA ILE A 87 0.27 31.85 27.68
C ILE A 87 1.38 32.91 27.64
N PRO A 88 2.37 32.91 28.54
CA PRO A 88 3.42 33.93 28.50
C PRO A 88 4.22 33.72 27.21
N THR A 89 3.87 34.46 26.17
CA THR A 89 4.48 34.43 24.84
C THR A 89 5.90 35.00 24.86
N GLN A 90 6.40 35.42 26.02
CA GLN A 90 7.68 36.07 26.20
C GLN A 90 8.49 35.34 27.29
N LEU A 91 9.50 34.60 26.85
CA LEU A 91 10.57 34.11 27.72
C LEU A 91 11.28 35.31 28.38
N PRO A 92 11.75 35.19 29.64
CA PRO A 92 12.56 36.24 30.26
C PRO A 92 13.82 36.49 29.41
N PRO A 93 14.30 37.74 29.31
CA PRO A 93 15.37 38.13 28.39
C PRO A 93 16.68 37.37 28.62
N GLU A 94 16.92 36.91 29.85
CA GLU A 94 18.05 36.07 30.22
C GLU A 94 17.96 34.65 29.64
N ALA A 95 16.77 34.03 29.65
CA ALA A 95 16.55 32.74 29.02
C ALA A 95 16.67 32.83 27.49
N VAL A 96 16.21 33.93 26.88
CA VAL A 96 16.42 34.18 25.45
C VAL A 96 17.91 34.23 25.11
N ARG A 97 18.71 34.97 25.90
CA ARG A 97 20.17 35.02 25.71
C ARG A 97 20.82 33.65 25.87
N ALA A 98 20.43 32.89 26.89
CA ALA A 98 20.96 31.53 27.12
C ALA A 98 20.64 30.60 25.94
N THR A 99 19.40 30.65 25.40
CA THR A 99 19.03 29.85 24.22
C THR A 99 19.78 30.26 22.96
N VAL A 100 19.93 31.56 22.70
CA VAL A 100 20.70 32.05 21.55
C VAL A 100 22.17 31.63 21.66
N LEU A 101 22.76 31.70 22.84
CA LEU A 101 24.15 31.23 23.07
C LEU A 101 24.27 29.71 22.93
N ALA A 102 23.30 28.94 23.42
CA ALA A 102 23.29 27.48 23.27
C ALA A 102 23.17 27.03 21.80
N TYR A 103 22.41 27.77 20.98
CA TYR A 103 22.24 27.48 19.55
C TYR A 103 23.15 28.29 18.62
N ALA A 104 24.06 29.12 19.17
CA ALA A 104 24.90 30.03 18.39
C ALA A 104 25.70 29.32 17.28
N SER A 105 26.22 28.13 17.58
CA SER A 105 26.97 27.32 16.61
C SER A 105 26.08 26.58 15.61
N ALA A 106 24.80 26.35 15.92
CA ALA A 106 23.87 25.67 15.04
C ALA A 106 23.34 26.59 13.92
N PHE A 107 23.27 27.90 14.15
CA PHE A 107 22.84 28.87 13.12
C PHE A 107 23.73 28.88 11.87
N PRO A 108 25.06 29.01 11.94
CA PRO A 108 25.89 28.97 10.74
C PRO A 108 25.90 27.59 10.08
N THR A 109 25.81 26.50 10.84
CA THR A 109 25.75 25.13 10.30
C THR A 109 24.46 24.89 9.52
N THR A 110 23.31 25.31 10.07
CA THR A 110 22.01 25.18 9.39
C THR A 110 21.89 26.13 8.20
N ALA A 111 22.43 27.35 8.29
CA ALA A 111 22.49 28.27 7.16
C ALA A 111 23.35 27.71 6.00
N SER A 112 24.52 27.14 6.31
CA SER A 112 25.38 26.49 5.32
C SER A 112 24.70 25.26 4.70
N ALA A 113 24.05 24.42 5.51
CA ALA A 113 23.32 23.25 5.03
C ALA A 113 22.13 23.63 4.15
N LEU A 114 21.37 24.67 4.51
CA LEU A 114 20.27 25.18 3.69
C LEU A 114 20.77 25.78 2.39
N THR A 115 21.88 26.53 2.42
CA THR A 115 22.48 27.13 1.23
C THR A 115 22.98 26.04 0.29
N ALA A 116 23.70 25.04 0.81
CA ALA A 116 24.14 23.89 0.03
C ALA A 116 22.94 23.13 -0.58
N ALA A 117 21.88 22.91 0.20
CA ALA A 117 20.67 22.24 -0.29
C ALA A 117 19.96 23.04 -1.40
N THR A 118 19.84 24.37 -1.29
CA THR A 118 19.22 25.20 -2.34
C THR A 118 20.09 25.37 -3.58
N THR A 119 21.43 25.33 -3.47
CA THR A 119 22.31 25.36 -4.65
C THR A 119 22.40 24.01 -5.35
N ASP A 120 22.47 22.91 -4.61
CA ASP A 120 22.66 21.57 -5.18
C ASP A 120 21.35 20.95 -5.70
N THR A 121 20.21 21.34 -5.12
CA THR A 121 18.88 20.93 -5.60
C THR A 121 18.11 22.14 -6.12
N PRO A 122 18.19 22.47 -7.43
CA PRO A 122 17.31 23.48 -7.99
C PRO A 122 15.87 23.01 -7.79
N VAL A 123 15.11 23.75 -6.99
CA VAL A 123 13.67 23.53 -6.84
C VAL A 123 13.09 23.61 -8.26
N PRO A 124 12.42 22.55 -8.75
CA PRO A 124 11.89 22.54 -10.11
C PRO A 124 10.94 23.73 -10.29
N ASP A 125 10.95 24.31 -11.48
CA ASP A 125 10.11 25.45 -11.81
C ASP A 125 8.66 25.17 -11.40
N ALA A 126 8.07 26.08 -10.63
CA ALA A 126 6.74 25.93 -10.08
C ALA A 126 5.69 25.77 -11.20
N GLN A 127 5.92 26.42 -12.35
CA GLN A 127 5.03 26.28 -13.51
C GLN A 127 5.07 24.86 -14.10
N GLN A 128 6.25 24.25 -14.20
CA GLN A 128 6.40 22.88 -14.68
C GLN A 128 5.75 21.87 -13.71
N SER A 129 5.94 22.07 -12.41
CA SER A 129 5.32 21.22 -11.39
C SER A 129 3.80 21.34 -11.38
N ALA A 130 3.26 22.55 -11.55
CA ALA A 130 1.83 22.80 -11.68
C ALA A 130 1.26 22.18 -12.97
N ALA A 131 1.98 22.27 -14.09
CA ALA A 131 1.58 21.63 -15.35
C ALA A 131 1.53 20.10 -15.23
N LEU A 132 2.50 19.48 -14.53
CA LEU A 132 2.49 18.04 -14.27
C LEU A 132 1.31 17.62 -13.39
N ALA A 133 1.01 18.39 -12.33
CA ALA A 133 -0.15 18.14 -11.48
C ALA A 133 -1.46 18.24 -12.26
N ALA A 134 -1.57 19.19 -13.20
CA ALA A 134 -2.73 19.37 -14.05
C ALA A 134 -2.97 18.20 -15.03
N LEU A 135 -1.93 17.42 -15.37
CA LEU A 135 -2.05 16.23 -16.22
C LEU A 135 -2.59 15.00 -15.47
N GLY A 136 -2.56 15.00 -14.13
CA GLY A 136 -3.05 13.91 -13.28
C GLY A 136 -4.47 13.39 -13.63
N PRO A 137 -5.50 14.23 -13.75
CA PRO A 137 -6.84 13.76 -14.11
C PRO A 137 -6.91 13.12 -15.50
N ARG A 138 -6.17 13.65 -16.48
CA ARG A 138 -6.11 13.08 -17.84
C ARG A 138 -5.50 11.68 -17.84
N LEU A 139 -4.41 11.48 -17.09
CA LEU A 139 -3.78 10.16 -16.94
C LEU A 139 -4.72 9.15 -16.28
N ARG A 140 -5.47 9.56 -15.25
CA ARG A 140 -6.46 8.68 -14.61
C ARG A 140 -7.59 8.29 -15.56
N ALA A 141 -8.08 9.23 -16.37
CA ALA A 141 -9.12 8.97 -17.37
C ALA A 141 -8.62 7.98 -18.43
N VAL A 142 -7.41 8.17 -18.97
CA VAL A 142 -6.81 7.23 -19.93
C VAL A 142 -6.59 5.86 -19.31
N ALA A 143 -6.10 5.80 -18.07
CA ALA A 143 -5.92 4.53 -17.36
C ALA A 143 -7.25 3.80 -17.10
N ALA A 144 -8.35 4.52 -16.86
CA ALA A 144 -9.68 3.92 -16.74
C ALA A 144 -10.15 3.35 -18.09
N LEU A 145 -9.96 4.10 -19.18
CA LEU A 145 -10.29 3.64 -20.53
C LEU A 145 -9.49 2.39 -20.92
N GLN A 146 -8.18 2.37 -20.64
CA GLN A 146 -7.33 1.21 -20.92
C GLN A 146 -7.80 -0.05 -20.18
N ARG A 147 -8.27 0.09 -18.93
CA ARG A 147 -8.85 -1.04 -18.18
C ARG A 147 -10.17 -1.52 -18.76
N ALA A 148 -11.02 -0.61 -19.24
CA ALA A 148 -12.25 -0.99 -19.92
C ALA A 148 -11.96 -1.73 -21.23
N GLN A 149 -11.05 -1.20 -22.05
CA GLN A 149 -10.65 -1.81 -23.32
C GLN A 149 -10.01 -3.18 -23.12
N SER A 150 -9.18 -3.37 -22.10
CA SER A 150 -8.57 -4.68 -21.84
C SER A 150 -9.61 -5.73 -21.43
N ALA A 151 -10.63 -5.34 -20.67
CA ALA A 151 -11.77 -6.20 -20.33
C ALA A 151 -12.59 -6.57 -21.58
N GLU A 152 -12.88 -5.60 -22.45
CA GLU A 152 -13.59 -5.83 -23.71
C GLU A 152 -12.82 -6.75 -24.65
N MET A 153 -11.52 -6.52 -24.83
CA MET A 153 -10.65 -7.38 -25.64
C MET A 153 -10.63 -8.81 -25.09
N ALA A 154 -10.55 -8.99 -23.78
CA ALA A 154 -10.59 -10.32 -23.16
C ALA A 154 -11.93 -11.02 -23.43
N ALA A 155 -13.05 -10.29 -23.33
CA ALA A 155 -14.38 -10.82 -23.63
C ALA A 155 -14.54 -11.20 -25.12
N LEU A 156 -14.05 -10.35 -26.04
CA LEU A 156 -14.05 -10.60 -27.47
C LEU A 156 -13.20 -11.83 -27.82
N ARG A 157 -11.99 -11.95 -27.26
CA ARG A 157 -11.13 -13.13 -27.45
C ARG A 157 -11.82 -14.43 -27.03
N ARG A 158 -12.49 -14.42 -25.87
CA ARG A 158 -13.26 -15.58 -25.39
C ARG A 158 -14.45 -15.92 -26.28
N ARG A 159 -15.07 -14.92 -26.94
CA ARG A 159 -16.17 -15.15 -27.89
C ARG A 159 -15.64 -15.68 -29.22
N SER A 160 -14.56 -15.11 -29.74
CA SER A 160 -13.95 -15.56 -30.99
C SER A 160 -13.38 -16.98 -30.86
N GLU A 161 -12.76 -17.30 -29.73
CA GLU A 161 -12.26 -18.65 -29.46
C GLU A 161 -13.40 -19.67 -29.48
N ARG A 162 -14.52 -19.38 -28.82
CA ARG A 162 -15.69 -20.28 -28.84
C ARG A 162 -16.27 -20.46 -30.24
N ALA A 163 -16.35 -19.39 -31.03
CA ALA A 163 -16.84 -19.47 -32.41
C ALA A 163 -15.90 -20.30 -33.29
N LEU A 164 -14.58 -20.06 -33.19
CA LEU A 164 -13.56 -20.82 -33.93
C LEU A 164 -13.58 -22.29 -33.53
N ARG A 165 -13.68 -22.58 -32.23
CA ARG A 165 -13.75 -23.95 -31.72
C ARG A 165 -14.98 -24.68 -32.24
N ALA A 166 -16.15 -24.05 -32.17
CA ALA A 166 -17.40 -24.65 -32.67
C ALA A 166 -17.33 -24.91 -34.19
N TRP A 167 -16.75 -24.00 -34.96
CA TRP A 167 -16.55 -24.18 -36.41
C TRP A 167 -15.55 -25.30 -36.70
N TYR A 168 -14.45 -25.37 -35.97
CA TYR A 168 -13.42 -26.38 -36.16
C TYR A 168 -13.91 -27.78 -35.79
N GLU A 169 -14.54 -27.93 -34.61
CA GLU A 169 -15.11 -29.19 -34.15
C GLU A 169 -16.28 -29.65 -35.01
N GLY A 170 -17.23 -28.76 -35.31
CA GLY A 170 -18.45 -29.11 -36.03
C GLY A 170 -18.29 -29.22 -37.55
N GLY A 171 -17.35 -28.46 -38.12
CA GLY A 171 -17.11 -28.39 -39.56
C GLY A 171 -15.90 -29.22 -39.97
N VAL A 172 -14.71 -28.75 -39.59
CA VAL A 172 -13.44 -29.29 -40.11
C VAL A 172 -13.20 -30.73 -39.66
N LEU A 173 -13.28 -31.00 -38.35
CA LEU A 173 -13.05 -32.34 -37.82
C LEU A 173 -14.09 -33.33 -38.34
N ARG A 174 -15.38 -32.97 -38.24
CA ARG A 174 -16.46 -33.83 -38.73
C ARG A 174 -16.37 -34.12 -40.22
N TYR A 175 -16.00 -33.13 -41.04
CA TYR A 175 -15.78 -33.35 -42.46
C TYR A 175 -14.56 -34.23 -42.73
N GLY A 176 -13.49 -34.06 -41.96
CA GLY A 176 -12.33 -34.94 -41.97
C GLY A 176 -12.69 -36.39 -41.67
N ASP A 177 -13.50 -36.64 -40.65
CA ASP A 177 -13.97 -37.99 -40.29
C ASP A 177 -14.78 -38.62 -41.44
N VAL A 178 -15.69 -37.84 -42.05
CA VAL A 178 -16.49 -38.31 -43.19
C VAL A 178 -15.60 -38.63 -44.39
N LEU A 179 -14.60 -37.80 -44.68
CA LEU A 179 -13.68 -38.02 -45.78
C LEU A 179 -12.82 -39.26 -45.54
N ALA A 180 -12.30 -39.44 -44.31
CA ALA A 180 -11.53 -40.61 -43.93
C ALA A 180 -12.36 -41.91 -44.03
N ASP A 181 -13.64 -41.87 -43.64
CA ASP A 181 -14.56 -42.99 -43.80
C ASP A 181 -14.77 -43.36 -45.28
N VAL A 182 -14.96 -42.36 -46.14
CA VAL A 182 -15.13 -42.55 -47.58
C VAL A 182 -13.86 -43.11 -48.20
N GLU A 183 -12.69 -42.54 -47.88
CA GLU A 183 -11.39 -43.04 -48.31
C GLU A 183 -11.17 -44.50 -47.88
N GLY A 184 -11.49 -44.84 -46.62
CA GLY A 184 -11.40 -46.21 -46.12
C GLY A 184 -12.32 -47.20 -46.85
N ARG A 185 -13.49 -46.75 -47.33
CA ARG A 185 -14.37 -47.57 -48.18
C ARG A 185 -13.79 -47.73 -49.59
N PHE A 186 -13.29 -46.66 -50.19
CA PHE A 186 -12.63 -46.71 -51.49
C PHE A 186 -11.42 -47.66 -51.46
N GLU A 187 -10.60 -47.59 -50.42
CA GLU A 187 -9.44 -48.46 -50.26
C GLU A 187 -9.85 -49.95 -50.13
N LYS A 188 -10.99 -50.26 -49.49
CA LYS A 188 -11.52 -51.63 -49.43
C LYS A 188 -11.97 -52.13 -50.81
N VAL A 189 -12.68 -51.29 -51.57
CA VAL A 189 -13.11 -51.60 -52.94
C VAL A 189 -11.89 -51.79 -53.85
N GLU A 190 -10.91 -50.90 -53.76
CA GLU A 190 -9.69 -50.97 -54.56
C GLU A 190 -8.92 -52.25 -54.27
N ARG A 191 -8.74 -52.63 -52.99
CA ARG A 191 -8.14 -53.92 -52.62
C ARG A 191 -8.91 -55.10 -53.20
N ALA A 192 -10.25 -55.06 -53.20
CA ALA A 192 -11.07 -56.13 -53.78
C ALA A 192 -10.90 -56.23 -55.31
N VAL A 193 -10.89 -55.09 -56.01
CA VAL A 193 -10.64 -55.02 -57.45
C VAL A 193 -9.24 -55.53 -57.80
N ARG A 194 -8.21 -55.11 -57.05
CA ARG A 194 -6.83 -55.61 -57.24
C ARG A 194 -6.73 -57.12 -57.05
N ARG A 195 -7.46 -57.70 -56.06
CA ARG A 195 -7.51 -59.16 -55.87
C ARG A 195 -8.22 -59.87 -57.02
N ALA A 196 -9.35 -59.34 -57.49
CA ALA A 196 -10.10 -59.92 -58.60
C ALA A 196 -9.31 -59.84 -59.94
N ALA A 197 -8.60 -58.74 -60.18
CA ALA A 197 -7.74 -58.57 -61.34
C ALA A 197 -6.61 -59.62 -61.35
N ARG A 198 -5.94 -59.83 -60.21
CA ARG A 198 -4.91 -60.88 -60.06
C ARG A 198 -5.46 -62.29 -60.31
N ALA A 199 -6.63 -62.61 -59.77
CA ALA A 199 -7.26 -63.92 -60.00
C ALA A 199 -7.56 -64.15 -61.49
N ARG A 200 -8.06 -63.13 -62.21
CA ARG A 200 -8.29 -63.21 -63.67
C ARG A 200 -7.00 -63.36 -64.47
N GLU A 201 -5.91 -62.69 -64.06
CA GLU A 201 -4.60 -62.85 -64.69
C GLU A 201 -4.01 -64.26 -64.48
N GLU A 202 -4.31 -64.90 -63.34
CA GLU A 202 -3.91 -66.28 -63.06
C GLU A 202 -4.76 -67.28 -63.85
N GLU A 203 -6.08 -67.07 -63.95
CA GLU A 203 -6.98 -67.90 -64.75
C GLU A 203 -6.68 -67.83 -66.27
N GLY A 204 -6.26 -66.67 -66.78
CA GLY A 204 -5.87 -66.50 -68.19
C GLY A 204 -4.48 -67.04 -68.56
N LYS A 205 -3.71 -67.54 -67.59
CA LYS A 205 -2.38 -68.15 -67.79
C LYS A 205 -2.41 -69.69 -67.73
N VAL A 206 -3.57 -70.29 -67.48
CA VAL A 206 -3.84 -71.75 -67.54
C VAL A 206 -4.37 -72.12 -68.92
#